data_AF-A0A1B7KN20-F1
#
_entry.id   AF-A0A1B7KN20-F1
#
_cell.length_a   1.000
_cell.length_b   1.000
_cell.length_c   1.000
_cell.angle_alpha   90.00
_cell.angle_beta   90.00
_cell.angle_gamma   90.00
#
_symmetry.space_group_name_H-M   'P 1'
#
loop_
_entity.id
_entity.type
_entity.pdbx_description
1 polymer ?
#
loop_
_entity_poly.entity_id
_entity_poly.type
_entity_poly.pdbx_seq_one_letter_code
_entity_poly.pdbx_strand_id
1 'polypeptide(L)'
;MEQLLYHVLLPKNHEFYVSIEEILDNGITSSIKSNYWYSCGGKVKPEITKKLRPFGVPDWVDFDKAIGVDLIQRTETSLCFPIFTEKVMVFDKDISSLIYDQSFFEDNQYTFEEAINFDTGKSIEELILSYWGSMIPLKEYMKEKPYNNPEILLFEPVPKEIIKVVEKD
;
A
#
# COMPACT_ATOMS: atom_id res chain seq x y z
N MET A 1 -2.39 -24.09 -8.28
CA MET A 1 -3.24 -22.91 -7.99
C MET A 1 -2.46 -21.70 -8.43
N GLU A 2 -3.06 -20.85 -9.26
CA GLU A 2 -2.49 -19.53 -9.56
C GLU A 2 -2.56 -18.68 -8.29
N GLN A 3 -1.49 -17.95 -7.99
CA GLN A 3 -1.46 -17.04 -6.86
C GLN A 3 -2.32 -15.82 -7.20
N LEU A 4 -3.33 -15.56 -6.36
CA LEU A 4 -4.22 -14.41 -6.49
C LEU A 4 -3.75 -13.27 -5.58
N LEU A 5 -4.01 -12.06 -6.03
CA LEU A 5 -3.98 -10.84 -5.24
C LEU A 5 -5.41 -10.40 -4.94
N TYR A 6 -5.60 -9.80 -3.77
CA TYR A 6 -6.89 -9.34 -3.29
C TYR A 6 -6.86 -7.83 -3.09
N HIS A 7 -7.94 -7.17 -3.47
CA HIS A 7 -8.17 -5.76 -3.26
C HIS A 7 -9.49 -5.57 -2.49
N VAL A 8 -9.42 -4.82 -1.40
CA VAL A 8 -10.55 -4.60 -0.50
C VAL A 8 -11.61 -3.74 -1.18
N LEU A 9 -12.86 -4.15 -1.02
CA LEU A 9 -14.02 -3.33 -1.35
C LEU A 9 -14.44 -2.58 -0.08
N LEU A 10 -14.49 -1.24 -0.14
CA LEU A 10 -14.94 -0.44 0.99
C LEU A 10 -16.46 -0.59 1.19
N PRO A 11 -16.96 -0.39 2.42
CA PRO A 11 -18.41 -0.34 2.68
C PRO A 11 -19.11 0.78 1.91
N LYS A 12 -20.39 0.58 1.53
CA LYS A 12 -21.20 1.57 0.78
C LYS A 12 -21.31 2.94 1.43
N ASN A 13 -21.20 3.00 2.76
CA ASN A 13 -21.26 4.24 3.54
C ASN A 13 -19.90 4.94 3.68
N HIS A 14 -18.82 4.39 3.13
CA HIS A 14 -17.51 5.01 3.13
C HIS A 14 -17.42 6.10 2.06
N GLU A 15 -16.81 7.24 2.37
CA GLU A 15 -16.73 8.40 1.44
C GLU A 15 -15.98 8.09 0.14
N PHE A 16 -15.13 7.07 0.15
CA PHE A 16 -14.34 6.60 -0.99
C PHE A 16 -14.86 5.29 -1.60
N TYR A 17 -16.10 4.91 -1.27
CA TYR A 17 -16.74 3.75 -1.88
C TYR A 17 -16.81 3.90 -3.41
N VAL A 18 -16.43 2.84 -4.11
CA VAL A 18 -16.62 2.69 -5.55
C VAL A 18 -17.46 1.44 -5.77
N SER A 19 -18.47 1.54 -6.63
CA SER A 19 -19.38 0.42 -6.90
C SER A 19 -18.66 -0.73 -7.59
N ILE A 20 -19.15 -1.96 -7.38
CA ILE A 20 -18.61 -3.13 -8.08
C ILE A 20 -18.81 -2.96 -9.59
N GLU A 21 -19.95 -2.44 -10.05
CA GLU A 21 -20.20 -2.20 -11.48
C GLU A 21 -19.13 -1.29 -12.08
N GLU A 22 -18.84 -0.17 -11.42
CA GLU A 22 -17.82 0.79 -11.90
C GLU A 22 -16.42 0.15 -11.97
N ILE A 23 -16.05 -0.69 -11.00
CA ILE A 23 -14.77 -1.40 -11.01
C ILE A 23 -14.72 -2.45 -12.11
N LEU A 24 -15.81 -3.18 -12.35
CA LEU A 24 -15.90 -4.16 -13.43
C LEU A 24 -15.98 -3.51 -14.82
N ASP A 25 -16.36 -2.23 -14.91
CA ASP A 25 -16.38 -1.49 -16.17
C ASP A 25 -15.04 -0.82 -16.50
N ASN A 26 -14.26 -0.44 -15.48
CA ASN A 26 -13.05 0.39 -15.64
C ASN A 26 -11.74 -0.25 -15.16
N GLY A 27 -11.80 -1.34 -14.40
CA GLY A 27 -10.64 -1.95 -13.73
C GLY A 27 -10.31 -1.29 -12.39
N ILE A 28 -9.19 -1.69 -11.77
CA ILE A 28 -8.67 -1.08 -10.54
C ILE A 28 -7.52 -0.13 -10.88
N THR A 29 -7.66 1.13 -10.50
CA THR A 29 -6.66 2.18 -10.71
C THR A 29 -6.25 2.79 -9.37
N SER A 30 -5.20 3.60 -9.36
CA SER A 30 -4.76 4.30 -8.14
C SER A 30 -5.77 5.32 -7.60
N SER A 31 -6.77 5.72 -8.41
CA SER A 31 -7.87 6.60 -7.97
C SER A 31 -8.96 5.86 -7.20
N ILE A 32 -9.03 4.53 -7.31
CA ILE A 32 -9.93 3.72 -6.48
C ILE A 32 -9.29 3.63 -5.09
N LYS A 33 -9.81 4.48 -4.19
CA LYS A 33 -9.22 4.83 -2.90
C LYS A 33 -9.43 3.78 -1.81
N SER A 34 -9.28 2.50 -2.13
CA SER A 34 -9.18 1.43 -1.12
C SER A 34 -7.85 1.49 -0.36
N ASN A 35 -6.94 2.35 -0.80
CA ASN A 35 -5.71 2.75 -0.11
C ASN A 35 -5.94 3.34 1.31
N TYR A 36 -7.17 3.54 1.78
CA TYR A 36 -7.42 3.79 3.22
C TYR A 36 -7.25 2.53 4.08
N TRP A 37 -7.40 1.34 3.48
CA TRP A 37 -7.19 0.06 4.15
C TRP A 37 -5.74 -0.42 4.09
N TYR A 38 -5.06 -0.02 3.02
CA TYR A 38 -3.67 -0.36 2.76
C TYR A 38 -2.78 0.79 3.18
N SER A 39 -1.77 0.49 3.98
CA SER A 39 -0.73 1.47 4.21
C SER A 39 0.00 1.75 2.87
N CYS A 40 0.53 2.97 2.75
CA CYS A 40 1.46 3.32 1.68
C CYS A 40 2.43 4.35 2.26
N GLY A 41 3.42 3.88 3.01
CA GLY A 41 4.37 4.74 3.73
C GLY A 41 5.03 5.79 2.83
N GLY A 42 5.26 5.44 1.56
CA GLY A 42 5.81 6.35 0.55
C GLY A 42 4.93 7.59 0.25
N LYS A 43 3.62 7.55 0.52
CA LYS A 43 2.69 8.68 0.32
C LYS A 43 2.60 9.64 1.51
N VAL A 44 3.13 9.29 2.68
CA VAL A 44 2.92 10.08 3.91
C VAL A 44 3.61 11.45 3.83
N LYS A 45 4.90 11.46 3.47
CA LYS A 45 5.67 12.69 3.18
C LYS A 45 6.23 12.64 1.75
N PRO A 46 5.40 12.85 0.71
CA PRO A 46 5.76 12.55 -0.68
C PRO A 46 6.98 13.33 -1.16
N GLU A 47 7.16 14.58 -0.72
CA GLU A 47 8.33 15.40 -1.06
C GLU A 47 9.64 14.81 -0.54
N ILE A 48 9.63 14.31 0.71
CA ILE A 48 10.79 13.67 1.32
C ILE A 48 11.04 12.31 0.67
N THR A 49 9.98 11.52 0.47
CA THR A 49 10.06 10.22 -0.23
C THR A 49 10.68 10.35 -1.62
N LYS A 50 10.26 11.35 -2.40
CA LYS A 50 10.78 11.62 -3.75
C LYS A 50 12.24 12.08 -3.69
N LYS A 51 12.59 12.97 -2.76
CA LYS A 51 13.96 13.47 -2.57
C LYS A 51 14.94 12.36 -2.17
N LEU A 52 14.49 11.41 -1.35
CA LEU A 52 15.32 10.31 -0.82
C LEU A 52 15.25 9.03 -1.67
N ARG A 53 14.61 9.07 -2.83
CA ARG A 53 14.52 7.94 -3.75
C ARG A 53 15.92 7.41 -4.10
N PRO A 54 16.22 6.13 -3.81
CA PRO A 54 17.52 5.55 -4.14
C PRO A 54 17.79 5.49 -5.65
N PHE A 55 19.07 5.55 -6.02
CA PHE A 55 19.49 5.35 -7.40
C PHE A 55 19.16 3.92 -7.86
N GLY A 56 18.65 3.77 -9.09
CA GLY A 56 18.33 2.48 -9.69
C GLY A 56 16.92 1.96 -9.41
N VAL A 57 16.12 2.64 -8.57
CA VAL A 57 14.69 2.32 -8.42
C VAL A 57 13.96 2.63 -9.74
N PRO A 58 13.28 1.64 -10.37
CA PRO A 58 12.63 1.85 -11.65
C PRO A 58 11.55 2.94 -11.63
N ASP A 59 11.48 3.78 -12.66
CA ASP A 59 10.58 4.95 -12.73
C ASP A 59 9.08 4.61 -12.55
N TRP A 60 8.69 3.36 -12.86
CA TRP A 60 7.32 2.91 -12.65
C TRP A 60 6.97 2.70 -11.17
N VAL A 61 7.96 2.62 -10.27
CA VAL A 61 7.74 2.64 -8.81
C VAL A 61 7.41 4.08 -8.42
N ASP A 62 6.15 4.45 -8.63
CA ASP A 62 5.59 5.76 -8.34
C ASP A 62 4.51 5.61 -7.28
N PHE A 63 4.81 6.04 -6.05
CA PHE A 63 3.86 5.90 -4.96
C PHE A 63 2.54 6.60 -5.25
N ASP A 64 2.51 7.72 -5.99
CA ASP A 64 1.25 8.40 -6.34
C ASP A 64 0.30 7.46 -7.13
N LYS A 65 0.85 6.49 -7.85
CA LYS A 65 0.14 5.49 -8.66
C LYS A 65 0.03 4.10 -8.01
N ALA A 66 0.53 3.93 -6.78
CA ALA A 66 0.45 2.66 -6.08
C ALA A 66 -1.00 2.27 -5.74
N ILE A 67 -1.30 0.99 -5.90
CA ILE A 67 -2.55 0.32 -5.55
C ILE A 67 -2.22 -0.71 -4.46
N GLY A 68 -2.82 -0.56 -3.29
CA GLY A 68 -2.69 -1.53 -2.21
C GLY A 68 -3.42 -2.84 -2.53
N VAL A 69 -2.75 -3.97 -2.27
CA VAL A 69 -3.28 -5.32 -2.46
C VAL A 69 -2.84 -6.23 -1.31
N ASP A 70 -3.42 -7.42 -1.23
CA ASP A 70 -3.07 -8.45 -0.25
C ASP A 70 -2.93 -9.83 -0.89
N LEU A 71 -2.24 -10.73 -0.20
CA LEU A 71 -2.17 -12.16 -0.56
C LEU A 71 -3.34 -12.99 0.00
N ILE A 72 -4.17 -12.39 0.84
CA ILE A 72 -5.31 -13.03 1.48
C ILE A 72 -6.55 -12.13 1.39
N GLN A 73 -7.72 -12.74 1.40
CA GLN A 73 -8.99 -12.02 1.53
C GLN A 73 -9.18 -11.52 2.96
N ARG A 74 -9.21 -10.20 3.15
CA ARG A 74 -9.39 -9.58 4.48
C ARG A 74 -10.85 -9.27 4.83
N THR A 75 -11.71 -9.06 3.85
CA THR A 75 -13.12 -8.68 4.04
C THR A 75 -14.09 -9.74 3.54
N GLU A 76 -15.35 -9.66 3.98
CA GLU A 76 -16.43 -10.56 3.53
C GLU A 76 -16.57 -10.54 2.01
N THR A 77 -16.55 -9.38 1.38
CA THR A 77 -16.50 -9.24 -0.09
C THR A 77 -15.19 -8.58 -0.49
N SER A 78 -14.46 -9.18 -1.42
CA SER A 78 -13.21 -8.66 -1.98
C SER A 78 -13.18 -8.81 -3.49
N LEU A 79 -12.33 -8.03 -4.13
CA LEU A 79 -11.96 -8.21 -5.53
C LEU A 79 -10.69 -9.04 -5.58
N CYS A 80 -10.60 -10.01 -6.47
CA CYS A 80 -9.39 -10.79 -6.67
C CYS A 80 -9.02 -10.91 -8.15
N PHE A 81 -7.73 -11.08 -8.41
CA PHE A 81 -7.18 -11.21 -9.75
C PHE A 81 -5.84 -11.95 -9.68
N PRO A 82 -5.44 -12.68 -10.76
CA PRO A 82 -4.13 -13.32 -10.80
C PRO A 82 -3.01 -12.27 -10.85
N ILE A 83 -1.82 -12.65 -10.38
CA ILE A 83 -0.61 -11.85 -10.63
C ILE A 83 -0.36 -11.82 -12.15
N PHE A 84 -0.50 -10.64 -12.76
CA PHE A 84 -0.40 -10.44 -14.21
C PHE A 84 0.83 -9.59 -14.63
N THR A 85 1.58 -9.07 -13.66
CA THR A 85 2.72 -8.16 -13.89
C THR A 85 3.78 -8.35 -12.80
N GLU A 86 5.02 -8.00 -13.13
CA GLU A 86 6.16 -7.99 -12.18
C GLU A 86 6.25 -6.66 -11.41
N LYS A 87 5.39 -5.68 -11.71
CA LYS A 87 5.35 -4.36 -11.05
C LYS A 87 4.65 -4.40 -9.69
N VAL A 88 4.90 -5.46 -8.92
CA VAL A 88 4.38 -5.64 -7.57
C VAL A 88 5.54 -5.70 -6.60
N MET A 89 5.62 -4.71 -5.72
CA MET A 89 6.64 -4.63 -4.69
C MET A 89 6.02 -4.87 -3.32
N VAL A 90 6.82 -5.45 -2.44
CA VAL A 90 6.49 -5.64 -1.03
C VAL A 90 7.41 -4.78 -0.21
N PHE A 91 6.84 -4.11 0.79
CA PHE A 91 7.51 -3.27 1.76
C PHE A 91 7.22 -3.79 3.16
N ASP A 92 8.01 -3.36 4.14
CA ASP A 92 7.74 -3.63 5.54
C ASP A 92 6.68 -2.65 6.09
N LYS A 93 5.49 -3.17 6.41
CA LYS A 93 4.38 -2.37 6.93
C LYS A 93 4.67 -1.80 8.32
N ASP A 94 5.54 -2.45 9.10
CA ASP A 94 5.89 -1.95 10.43
C ASP A 94 6.65 -0.62 10.28
N ILE A 95 7.54 -0.50 9.28
CA ILE A 95 8.20 0.77 8.94
C ILE A 95 7.18 1.79 8.44
N SER A 96 6.24 1.38 7.56
CA SER A 96 5.20 2.31 7.12
C SER A 96 4.39 2.87 8.29
N SER A 97 4.09 2.06 9.30
CA SER A 97 3.33 2.50 10.48
C SER A 97 4.13 3.53 11.29
N LEU A 98 5.43 3.31 11.49
CA LEU A 98 6.33 4.28 12.12
C LEU A 98 6.40 5.60 11.35
N ILE A 99 6.38 5.57 10.01
CA ILE A 99 6.33 6.79 9.18
C ILE A 99 5.07 7.62 9.49
N TYR A 100 3.91 6.98 9.64
CA TYR A 100 2.68 7.67 10.02
C TYR A 100 2.78 8.30 11.41
N ASP A 101 3.23 7.54 12.41
CA ASP A 101 3.37 8.02 13.79
C ASP A 101 4.34 9.20 13.86
N GLN A 102 5.53 9.05 13.27
CA GLN A 102 6.54 10.10 13.26
C GLN A 102 6.08 11.34 12.50
N SER A 103 5.39 11.17 11.36
CA SER A 103 4.81 12.29 10.63
C SER A 103 3.77 13.03 11.47
N PHE A 104 2.93 12.30 12.21
CA PHE A 104 1.95 12.91 13.10
C PHE A 104 2.66 13.69 14.22
N PHE A 105 3.65 13.08 14.89
CA PHE A 105 4.43 13.74 15.93
C PHE A 105 5.08 15.04 15.41
N GLU A 106 5.84 14.98 14.32
CA GLU A 106 6.57 16.15 13.81
C GLU A 106 5.64 17.31 13.44
N ASP A 107 4.47 17.00 12.87
CA ASP A 107 3.47 18.01 12.46
C ASP A 107 2.71 18.62 13.66
N ASN A 108 2.63 17.91 14.80
CA ASN A 108 1.67 18.21 15.87
C ASN A 108 2.28 18.41 17.26
N GLN A 109 3.57 18.11 17.47
CA GLN A 109 4.25 18.15 18.77
C GLN A 109 4.16 19.49 19.53
N TYR A 110 3.89 20.60 18.82
CA TYR A 110 3.76 21.93 19.42
C TYR A 110 2.30 22.39 19.58
N THR A 111 1.34 21.58 19.11
CA THR A 111 -0.08 21.93 19.04
C THR A 111 -0.94 21.01 19.90
N PHE A 112 -0.59 19.71 19.95
CA PHE A 112 -1.32 18.68 20.67
C PHE A 112 -0.37 17.96 21.62
N GLU A 113 -0.70 17.95 22.92
CA GLU A 113 0.15 17.29 23.94
C GLU A 113 0.25 15.79 23.67
N GLU A 114 -0.82 15.18 23.16
CA GLU A 114 -0.88 13.76 22.83
C GLU A 114 0.09 13.35 21.71
N ALA A 115 0.57 14.29 20.89
CA ALA A 115 1.50 14.02 19.81
C ALA A 115 2.80 13.38 20.30
N ILE A 116 3.24 13.68 21.53
CA ILE A 116 4.45 13.08 22.13
C ILE A 116 4.39 11.55 22.20
N ASN A 117 3.18 10.96 22.27
CA ASN A 117 3.01 9.51 22.30
C ASN A 117 3.31 8.84 20.95
N PHE A 118 3.47 9.63 19.89
CA PHE A 118 3.78 9.17 18.53
C PHE A 118 5.24 9.42 18.14
N ASP A 119 6.07 9.96 19.05
CA ASP A 119 7.51 10.08 18.81
C ASP A 119 8.13 8.67 18.71
N THR A 120 8.66 8.35 17.54
CA THR A 120 9.28 7.06 17.26
C THR A 120 10.75 7.02 17.67
N GLY A 121 11.33 8.16 18.04
CA GLY A 121 12.75 8.33 18.34
C GLY A 121 13.67 8.31 17.11
N LYS A 122 13.10 8.32 15.90
CA LYS A 122 13.80 8.41 14.61
C LYS A 122 13.27 9.58 13.80
N SER A 123 14.10 10.16 12.93
CA SER A 123 13.61 11.19 12.01
C SER A 123 12.75 10.58 10.90
N ILE A 124 11.85 11.38 10.33
CA ILE A 124 11.04 10.94 9.19
C ILE A 124 11.91 10.54 7.99
N GLU A 125 13.05 11.18 7.76
CA GLU A 125 14.01 10.81 6.71
C GLU A 125 14.64 9.43 6.94
N GLU A 126 15.02 9.11 8.19
CA GLU A 126 15.60 7.81 8.53
C GLU A 126 14.59 6.67 8.29
N LEU A 127 13.32 6.90 8.64
CA LEU A 127 12.24 5.95 8.42
C LEU A 127 11.94 5.78 6.92
N ILE A 128 11.91 6.86 6.15
CA ILE A 128 11.71 6.80 4.69
C ILE A 128 12.85 6.08 3.98
N LEU A 129 14.11 6.30 4.39
CA LEU A 129 15.24 5.54 3.86
C LEU A 129 15.13 4.05 4.19
N SER A 130 14.72 3.73 5.42
CA SER A 130 14.49 2.34 5.85
C SER A 130 13.36 1.69 5.04
N TYR A 131 12.28 2.43 4.77
CA TYR A 131 11.16 1.96 3.98
C TYR A 131 11.55 1.70 2.52
N TRP A 132 12.29 2.61 1.88
CA TRP A 132 12.90 2.35 0.57
C TRP A 132 13.82 1.13 0.58
N GLY A 133 14.62 0.95 1.64
CA GLY A 133 15.49 -0.22 1.82
C GLY A 133 14.76 -1.54 2.05
N SER A 134 13.49 -1.51 2.45
CA SER A 134 12.63 -2.70 2.61
C SER A 134 11.95 -3.14 1.31
N MET A 135 12.13 -2.40 0.22
CA MET A 135 11.46 -2.71 -1.03
C MET A 135 12.02 -3.98 -1.67
N ILE A 136 11.19 -5.01 -1.84
CA ILE A 136 11.55 -6.24 -2.56
C ILE A 136 10.47 -6.66 -3.57
N PRO A 137 10.81 -7.30 -4.70
CA PRO A 137 9.82 -7.85 -5.62
C PRO A 137 8.92 -8.90 -4.95
N LEU A 138 7.63 -8.93 -5.29
CA LEU A 138 6.70 -9.92 -4.73
C LEU A 138 7.18 -11.36 -4.92
N LYS A 139 7.77 -11.67 -6.07
CA LYS A 139 8.32 -13.00 -6.36
C LYS A 139 9.43 -13.42 -5.40
N GLU A 140 10.24 -12.47 -4.94
CA GLU A 140 11.30 -12.73 -3.96
C GLU A 140 10.72 -12.84 -2.54
N TYR A 141 9.81 -11.94 -2.19
CA TYR A 141 9.05 -12.03 -0.94
C TYR A 141 8.37 -13.39 -0.78
N MET A 142 7.76 -13.95 -1.83
CA MET A 142 7.08 -15.25 -1.74
C MET A 142 8.01 -16.43 -1.44
N LYS A 143 9.33 -16.29 -1.66
CA LYS A 143 10.32 -17.33 -1.33
C LYS A 143 10.78 -17.25 0.11
N GLU A 144 11.07 -16.05 0.60
CA GLU A 144 11.76 -15.84 1.88
C GLU A 144 10.84 -15.30 2.98
N LYS A 145 9.78 -14.58 2.61
CA LYS A 145 8.81 -13.91 3.48
C LYS A 145 9.47 -13.17 4.65
N PRO A 146 10.38 -12.22 4.38
CA PRO A 146 11.17 -11.55 5.42
C PRO A 146 10.35 -10.65 6.36
N TYR A 147 9.12 -10.30 5.99
CA TYR A 147 8.25 -9.40 6.76
C TYR A 147 7.06 -10.17 7.33
N ASN A 148 6.83 -10.04 8.64
CA ASN A 148 5.63 -10.59 9.28
C ASN A 148 4.37 -9.83 8.85
N ASN A 149 4.50 -8.51 8.68
CA ASN A 149 3.45 -7.61 8.22
C ASN A 149 3.87 -6.99 6.87
N PRO A 150 3.60 -7.65 5.74
CA PRO A 150 3.91 -7.08 4.44
C PRO A 150 2.92 -5.98 4.08
N GLU A 151 3.42 -4.92 3.44
CA GLU A 151 2.63 -4.00 2.64
C GLU A 151 2.90 -4.30 1.16
N ILE A 152 1.85 -4.67 0.40
CA ILE A 152 2.00 -5.08 -0.99
C ILE A 152 1.39 -4.01 -1.88
N LEU A 153 2.23 -3.45 -2.74
CA LEU A 153 1.86 -2.36 -3.65
C LEU A 153 2.04 -2.80 -5.09
N LEU A 154 0.96 -2.68 -5.86
CA LEU A 154 0.92 -2.85 -7.31
C LEU A 154 1.06 -1.47 -7.97
N PHE A 155 1.99 -1.33 -8.89
CA PHE A 155 2.30 -0.06 -9.59
C PHE A 155 1.77 -0.02 -11.03
N GLU A 156 0.73 -0.80 -11.31
CA GLU A 156 0.09 -0.88 -12.63
C GLU A 156 -1.42 -1.12 -12.47
N PRO A 157 -2.29 -0.42 -13.24
CA PRO A 157 -3.73 -0.65 -13.16
C PRO A 157 -4.11 -2.11 -13.46
N VAL A 158 -5.10 -2.62 -12.74
CA VAL A 158 -5.65 -3.97 -12.95
C VAL A 158 -6.70 -3.90 -14.05
N PRO A 159 -6.52 -4.65 -15.17
CA PRO A 159 -7.53 -4.73 -16.22
C PRO A 159 -8.82 -5.35 -15.70
N LYS A 160 -9.97 -4.83 -16.12
CA LYS A 160 -11.29 -5.35 -15.69
C LYS A 160 -11.51 -6.81 -16.06
N GLU A 161 -10.94 -7.26 -17.17
CA GLU A 161 -11.14 -8.59 -17.74
C GLU A 161 -10.63 -9.71 -16.83
N ILE A 162 -9.74 -9.39 -15.88
CA ILE A 162 -9.12 -10.36 -14.98
C ILE A 162 -9.64 -10.26 -13.54
N ILE A 163 -10.54 -9.32 -13.25
CA ILE A 163 -11.10 -9.10 -11.91
C ILE A 163 -12.27 -10.05 -11.67
N LYS A 164 -12.31 -10.61 -10.47
CA LYS A 164 -13.44 -11.39 -9.95
C LYS A 164 -13.87 -10.84 -8.60
N VAL A 165 -15.16 -10.89 -8.32
CA VAL A 165 -15.70 -10.65 -6.99
C VAL A 165 -15.72 -11.98 -6.25
N VAL A 166 -15.22 -11.99 -5.01
CA VAL A 166 -15.24 -13.16 -4.14
C VAL A 166 -15.86 -12.82 -2.80
N GLU A 167 -16.65 -13.76 -2.29
CA GLU A 167 -17.22 -13.71 -0.95
C GLU A 167 -16.44 -14.68 -0.05
N LYS A 168 -16.22 -14.29 1.20
CA LYS A 168 -15.53 -15.10 2.20
C LYS A 168 -16.54 -16.10 2.74
N ASP A 169 -16.24 -17.39 2.56
CA ASP A 169 -17.01 -18.50 3.15
C ASP A 169 -17.01 -18.45 4.69
#